data_AF-A0A5R9GLK4-F1
#
_entry.id   AF-A0A5R9GLK4-F1
#
_cell.length_a   1.000
_cell.length_b   1.000
_cell.length_c   1.000
_cell.angle_alpha   90.00
_cell.angle_beta   90.00
_cell.angle_gamma   90.00
#
_symmetry.space_group_name_H-M   'P 1'
#
loop_
_entity.id
_entity.type
_entity.pdbx_description
1 polymer ?
#
loop_
_entity_poly.entity_id
_entity_poly.type
_entity_poly.pdbx_seq_one_letter_code
_entity_poly.pdbx_strand_id
1 'polypeptide(L)'
;GKHQRRWTGFDDKIISLYARGMPVREIQSHLEEMYGTEVSPTLISSVTDAVTDEAKAWQMRPLNRLYPIVYMDCIHVKVRHDGMVRTKAVYLALGVNMSGEKELLGIWIAQTEGAKFWLQVVTELKNRGVQDIFIACVAGLKGFPEAIEAVFPKTAIQLCIVHMVRYSLNFVSWKMRKEVAADLRAIYAAATAEEAEL
;
A
#
# COMPACT_ATOMS: atom_id res chain seq x y z
N GLY A 1 -0.42 -39.26 -3.13
CA GLY A 1 -0.03 -40.09 -4.29
C GLY A 1 1.30 -40.78 -4.04
N LYS A 2 1.61 -41.88 -4.74
CA LYS A 2 2.76 -42.78 -4.46
C LYS A 2 4.18 -42.17 -4.52
N HIS A 3 4.31 -40.88 -4.81
CA HIS A 3 5.54 -40.07 -4.73
C HIS A 3 5.35 -38.72 -4.02
N GLN A 4 4.30 -38.60 -3.21
CA GLN A 4 3.96 -37.34 -2.55
C GLN A 4 4.92 -37.06 -1.39
N ARG A 5 5.90 -36.19 -1.64
CA ARG A 5 6.88 -35.73 -0.66
C ARG A 5 6.36 -34.61 0.26
N ARG A 6 5.19 -34.04 -0.05
CA ARG A 6 4.54 -32.95 0.71
C ARG A 6 3.10 -33.29 1.02
N TRP A 7 2.67 -33.11 2.26
CA TRP A 7 1.27 -33.28 2.65
C TRP A 7 0.44 -32.07 2.23
N THR A 8 -0.86 -32.26 2.03
CA THR A 8 -1.78 -31.24 1.51
C THR A 8 -1.94 -30.08 2.50
N GLY A 9 -1.64 -28.85 2.10
CA GLY A 9 -1.70 -27.66 2.97
C GLY A 9 -0.40 -27.30 3.68
N PHE A 10 0.70 -28.03 3.41
CA PHE A 10 2.04 -27.68 3.91
C PHE A 10 2.50 -26.32 3.39
N ASP A 11 2.38 -26.12 2.07
CA ASP A 11 2.80 -24.88 1.41
C ASP A 11 1.96 -23.67 1.91
N ASP A 12 0.66 -23.86 2.13
CA ASP A 12 -0.23 -22.83 2.70
C ASP A 12 0.20 -22.39 4.11
N LYS A 13 0.71 -23.31 4.93
CA LYS A 13 1.25 -22.96 6.26
C LYS A 13 2.54 -22.16 6.14
N ILE A 14 3.45 -22.52 5.23
CA ILE A 14 4.67 -21.74 4.96
C ILE A 14 4.28 -20.31 4.55
N ILE A 15 3.36 -20.18 3.58
CA ILE A 15 2.87 -18.89 3.09
C ILE A 15 2.23 -18.09 4.23
N SER A 16 1.41 -18.73 5.08
CA SER A 16 0.77 -18.06 6.22
C SER A 16 1.78 -17.54 7.25
N LEU A 17 2.83 -18.30 7.57
CA LEU A 17 3.87 -17.88 8.51
C LEU A 17 4.70 -16.72 7.92
N TYR A 18 5.03 -16.82 6.63
CA TYR A 18 5.75 -15.76 5.92
C TYR A 18 4.93 -14.47 5.84
N ALA A 19 3.63 -14.56 5.51
CA ALA A 19 2.72 -13.42 5.46
C ALA A 19 2.53 -12.72 6.83
N ARG A 20 2.76 -13.43 7.93
CA ARG A 20 2.78 -12.88 9.30
C ARG A 20 4.10 -12.20 9.67
N GLY A 21 5.07 -12.16 8.75
CA GLY A 21 6.36 -11.49 8.93
C GLY A 21 7.43 -12.33 9.62
N MET A 22 7.24 -13.65 9.74
CA MET A 22 8.29 -14.52 10.31
C MET A 22 9.49 -14.62 9.36
N PRO A 23 10.73 -14.42 9.84
CA PRO A 23 11.94 -14.70 9.08
C PRO A 23 12.01 -16.17 8.62
N VAL A 24 12.57 -16.44 7.45
CA VAL A 24 12.73 -17.81 6.89
C VAL A 24 13.34 -18.79 7.89
N ARG A 25 14.34 -18.36 8.66
CA ARG A 25 14.98 -19.18 9.71
C ARG A 25 14.04 -19.55 10.86
N GLU A 26 13.11 -18.65 11.22
CA GLU A 26 12.13 -18.89 12.29
C GLU A 26 11.00 -19.79 11.76
N ILE A 27 10.62 -19.63 10.49
CA ILE A 27 9.71 -20.56 9.82
C ILE A 27 10.33 -21.97 9.81
N GLN A 28 11.61 -22.10 9.46
CA GLN A 28 12.32 -23.38 9.50
C GLN A 28 12.28 -24.01 10.90
N SER A 29 12.73 -23.27 11.94
CA SER A 29 12.71 -23.76 13.33
C SER A 29 11.30 -24.18 13.76
N HIS A 30 10.29 -23.37 13.43
CA HIS A 30 8.91 -23.65 13.80
C HIS A 30 8.35 -24.90 13.12
N LEU A 31 8.68 -25.12 11.84
CA LEU A 31 8.28 -26.32 11.11
C LEU A 31 9.03 -27.56 11.62
N GLU A 32 10.30 -27.43 11.99
CA GLU A 32 11.07 -28.51 12.59
C GLU A 32 10.51 -28.92 13.96
N GLU A 33 10.19 -27.95 14.83
CA GLU A 33 9.55 -28.20 16.12
C GLU A 33 8.18 -28.87 15.99
N MET A 34 7.35 -28.41 15.04
CA MET A 34 5.99 -28.95 14.86
C MET A 34 5.97 -30.34 14.22
N TYR A 35 6.88 -30.61 13.28
CA TYR A 35 6.79 -31.78 12.38
C TYR A 35 7.98 -32.74 12.50
N GLY A 36 8.99 -32.43 13.31
CA GLY A 36 10.15 -33.28 13.57
C GLY A 36 11.02 -33.54 12.33
N THR A 37 10.92 -32.71 11.30
CA THR A 37 11.69 -32.83 10.08
C THR A 37 12.29 -31.48 9.68
N GLU A 38 13.54 -31.52 9.23
CA GLU A 38 14.21 -30.33 8.72
C GLU A 38 13.57 -29.88 7.41
N VAL A 39 13.20 -28.59 7.34
CA VAL A 39 12.68 -27.96 6.13
C VAL A 39 13.74 -26.99 5.63
N SER A 40 14.29 -27.22 4.43
CA SER A 40 15.38 -26.39 3.94
C SER A 40 14.92 -24.94 3.66
N PRO A 41 15.77 -23.93 3.90
CA PRO A 41 15.47 -22.54 3.53
C PRO A 41 15.12 -22.38 2.05
N THR A 42 15.78 -23.15 1.17
CA THR A 42 15.50 -23.17 -0.26
C THR A 42 14.07 -23.62 -0.57
N LEU A 43 13.57 -24.63 0.16
CA LEU A 43 12.19 -25.08 0.02
C LEU A 43 11.22 -23.97 0.44
N ILE A 44 11.45 -23.33 1.59
CA ILE A 44 10.64 -22.21 2.06
C ILE A 44 10.62 -21.08 1.02
N SER A 45 11.78 -20.67 0.49
CA SER A 45 11.88 -19.65 -0.56
C SER A 45 11.11 -20.06 -1.81
N SER A 46 11.24 -21.31 -2.28
CA SER A 46 10.54 -21.78 -3.48
C SER A 46 9.01 -21.74 -3.32
N VAL A 47 8.51 -22.03 -2.12
CA VAL A 47 7.08 -21.98 -1.81
C VAL A 47 6.60 -20.53 -1.75
N THR A 48 7.37 -19.62 -1.14
CA THR A 48 7.01 -18.20 -1.13
C THR A 48 7.11 -17.56 -2.52
N ASP A 49 8.05 -18.00 -3.34
CA ASP A 49 8.23 -17.52 -4.71
C ASP A 49 7.03 -17.90 -5.60
N ALA A 50 6.37 -19.03 -5.34
CA ALA A 50 5.17 -19.44 -6.06
C ALA A 50 4.01 -18.42 -5.95
N VAL A 51 3.94 -17.67 -4.84
CA VAL A 51 2.95 -16.61 -4.64
C VAL A 51 3.23 -15.38 -5.53
N THR A 52 4.43 -15.27 -6.11
CA THR A 52 4.80 -14.13 -6.97
C THR A 52 3.92 -14.03 -8.20
N ASP A 53 3.56 -15.16 -8.82
CA ASP A 53 2.72 -15.14 -10.02
C ASP A 53 1.26 -14.82 -9.67
N GLU A 54 0.77 -15.28 -8.53
CA GLU A 54 -0.52 -14.85 -7.98
C GLU A 54 -0.54 -13.35 -7.66
N ALA A 55 0.55 -12.83 -7.08
CA ALA A 55 0.69 -11.40 -6.79
C ALA A 55 0.69 -10.56 -8.08
N LYS A 56 1.37 -11.00 -9.14
CA LYS A 56 1.33 -10.36 -10.46
C LYS A 56 -0.07 -10.41 -11.07
N ALA A 57 -0.74 -11.56 -11.00
CA ALA A 57 -2.10 -11.73 -11.50
C ALA A 57 -3.07 -10.82 -10.75
N TRP A 58 -2.96 -10.75 -9.42
CA TRP A 58 -3.71 -9.84 -8.57
C TRP A 58 -3.43 -8.37 -8.90
N GLN A 59 -2.17 -8.02 -9.16
CA GLN A 59 -1.77 -6.66 -9.53
C GLN A 59 -2.31 -6.27 -10.91
N MET A 60 -2.46 -7.20 -11.85
CA MET A 60 -2.99 -6.94 -13.19
C MET A 60 -4.51 -7.15 -13.29
N ARG A 61 -5.19 -7.53 -12.20
CA ARG A 61 -6.61 -7.85 -12.23
C ARG A 61 -7.46 -6.66 -12.74
N PRO A 62 -8.58 -6.93 -13.44
CA PRO A 62 -9.54 -5.90 -13.79
C PRO A 62 -10.07 -5.17 -12.55
N LEU A 63 -10.29 -3.87 -12.68
CA LEU A 63 -10.82 -3.01 -11.64
C LEU A 63 -12.23 -2.55 -11.98
N ASN A 64 -12.99 -2.15 -10.96
CA ASN A 64 -14.28 -1.51 -11.14
C ASN A 64 -14.17 -0.23 -12.00
N ARG A 65 -15.24 0.09 -12.72
CA ARG A 65 -15.25 1.25 -13.64
C ARG A 65 -15.22 2.59 -12.91
N LEU A 66 -15.70 2.65 -11.68
CA LEU A 66 -15.90 3.88 -10.94
C LEU A 66 -15.47 3.72 -9.48
N TYR A 67 -14.74 4.71 -8.98
CA TYR A 67 -14.36 4.82 -7.56
C TYR A 67 -14.71 6.22 -7.03
N PRO A 68 -15.60 6.33 -6.03
CA PRO A 68 -15.87 7.60 -5.37
C PRO A 68 -14.62 8.27 -4.78
N ILE A 69 -13.76 7.49 -4.11
CA ILE A 69 -12.55 8.03 -3.48
C ILE A 69 -11.39 7.09 -3.76
N VAL A 70 -10.26 7.63 -4.19
CA VAL A 70 -8.99 6.90 -4.26
C VAL A 70 -7.94 7.65 -3.44
N TYR A 71 -7.38 6.98 -2.44
CA TYR A 71 -6.21 7.46 -1.71
C TYR A 71 -4.96 6.95 -2.41
N MET A 72 -4.03 7.85 -2.71
CA MET A 72 -2.73 7.48 -3.25
C MET A 72 -1.64 7.96 -2.30
N ASP A 73 -0.87 7.00 -1.78
CA ASP A 73 0.05 7.21 -0.66
C ASP A 73 1.34 6.39 -0.85
N CYS A 74 2.31 6.64 0.01
CA CYS A 74 3.59 5.96 0.09
C CYS A 74 3.90 5.54 1.53
N ILE A 75 4.29 4.28 1.71
CA ILE A 75 4.90 3.80 2.95
C ILE A 75 6.38 3.51 2.74
N HIS A 76 7.18 3.79 3.76
CA HIS A 76 8.61 3.48 3.75
C HIS A 76 8.85 2.17 4.49
N VAL A 77 9.41 1.19 3.78
CA VAL A 77 9.72 -0.14 4.34
C VAL A 77 11.22 -0.40 4.28
N LYS A 78 11.76 -1.06 5.29
CA LYS A 78 13.16 -1.52 5.29
C LYS A 78 13.24 -2.84 4.53
N VAL A 79 13.95 -2.84 3.41
CA VAL A 79 14.14 -4.02 2.55
C VAL A 79 15.61 -4.39 2.55
N ARG A 80 15.91 -5.69 2.68
CA ARG A 80 17.26 -6.19 2.42
C ARG A 80 17.44 -6.37 0.91
N HIS A 81 18.41 -5.67 0.33
CA HIS A 81 18.73 -5.71 -1.09
C HIS A 81 20.26 -5.64 -1.24
N ASP A 82 20.83 -6.56 -2.00
CA ASP A 82 22.29 -6.71 -2.19
C ASP A 82 23.09 -6.74 -0.88
N GLY A 83 22.59 -7.51 0.11
CA GLY A 83 23.24 -7.67 1.41
C GLY A 83 23.09 -6.48 2.36
N MET A 84 22.55 -5.34 1.91
CA MET A 84 22.33 -4.15 2.73
C MET A 84 20.85 -3.92 3.01
N VAL A 85 20.53 -3.42 4.21
CA VAL A 85 19.16 -2.95 4.52
C VAL A 85 19.03 -1.52 4.02
N ARG A 86 18.10 -1.29 3.08
CA ARG A 86 17.78 0.03 2.54
C ARG A 86 16.30 0.33 2.77
N THR A 87 15.99 1.59 3.05
CA THR A 87 14.60 2.05 3.06
C THR A 87 14.14 2.21 1.62
N LYS A 88 13.03 1.57 1.25
CA LYS A 88 12.36 1.75 -0.04
C LYS A 88 10.98 2.34 0.17
N ALA A 89 10.59 3.23 -0.74
CA ALA A 89 9.24 3.74 -0.88
C ALA A 89 8.37 2.70 -1.59
N VAL A 90 7.22 2.40 -1.00
CA VAL A 90 6.18 1.53 -1.54
C VAL A 90 4.93 2.37 -1.70
N TYR A 91 4.52 2.58 -2.94
CA TYR A 91 3.37 3.37 -3.31
C TYR A 91 2.14 2.48 -3.38
N LEU A 92 1.01 2.98 -2.94
CA LEU A 92 -0.26 2.27 -2.90
C LEU A 92 -1.39 3.17 -3.38
N ALA A 93 -2.34 2.56 -4.08
CA ALA A 93 -3.62 3.15 -4.42
C ALA A 93 -4.72 2.37 -3.70
N LEU A 94 -5.43 3.00 -2.77
CA LEU A 94 -6.52 2.42 -2.01
C LEU A 94 -7.83 3.07 -2.45
N GLY A 95 -8.69 2.32 -3.13
CA GLY A 95 -10.00 2.77 -3.57
C GLY A 95 -11.08 2.50 -2.52
N VAL A 96 -12.09 3.36 -2.46
CA VAL A 96 -13.39 3.07 -1.88
C VAL A 96 -14.33 2.80 -3.04
N ASN A 97 -14.95 1.63 -3.08
CA ASN A 97 -15.86 1.25 -4.17
C ASN A 97 -17.28 1.82 -3.94
N MET A 98 -18.18 1.59 -4.89
CA MET A 98 -19.58 2.06 -4.80
C MET A 98 -20.39 1.42 -3.66
N SER A 99 -19.93 0.29 -3.12
CA SER A 99 -20.51 -0.35 -1.94
C SER A 99 -19.97 0.22 -0.63
N GLY A 100 -19.04 1.17 -0.67
CA GLY A 100 -18.38 1.76 0.50
C GLY A 100 -17.23 0.90 1.06
N GLU A 101 -16.81 -0.14 0.36
CA GLU A 101 -15.73 -1.03 0.80
C GLU A 101 -14.37 -0.52 0.31
N LYS A 102 -13.35 -0.69 1.16
CA LYS A 102 -11.97 -0.35 0.81
C LYS A 102 -11.31 -1.51 0.08
N GLU A 103 -10.68 -1.21 -1.05
CA GLU A 103 -9.90 -2.19 -1.82
C GLU A 103 -8.57 -1.62 -2.27
N LEU A 104 -7.51 -2.43 -2.15
CA LEU A 104 -6.18 -2.04 -2.59
C LEU A 104 -6.05 -2.26 -4.09
N LEU A 105 -6.00 -1.18 -4.86
CA LEU A 105 -6.01 -1.20 -6.33
C LEU A 105 -4.65 -1.63 -6.89
N GLY A 106 -3.56 -1.27 -6.21
CA GLY A 106 -2.22 -1.70 -6.59
C GLY A 106 -1.16 -1.27 -5.58
N ILE A 107 0.02 -1.87 -5.75
CA ILE A 107 1.23 -1.60 -4.96
C ILE A 107 2.41 -1.49 -5.94
N TRP A 108 3.23 -0.46 -5.80
CA TRP A 108 4.38 -0.23 -6.66
C TRP A 108 5.61 0.12 -5.84
N ILE A 109 6.77 -0.37 -6.28
CA ILE A 109 8.07 0.00 -5.70
C ILE A 109 8.81 0.80 -6.76
N ALA A 110 9.14 2.05 -6.46
CA ALA A 110 9.93 2.89 -7.33
C ALA A 110 11.12 3.51 -6.57
N GLN A 111 12.23 3.73 -7.29
CA GLN A 111 13.42 4.35 -6.72
C GLN A 111 13.25 5.86 -6.51
N THR A 112 12.42 6.52 -7.32
CA THR A 112 12.17 7.96 -7.25
C THR A 112 10.68 8.24 -7.31
N GLU A 113 10.24 9.14 -6.43
CA GLU A 113 8.89 9.72 -6.47
C GLU A 113 8.87 10.87 -7.47
N GLY A 114 7.91 10.88 -8.40
CA GLY A 114 7.76 11.99 -9.32
C GLY A 114 6.53 11.87 -10.20
N ALA A 115 6.16 13.00 -10.83
CA ALA A 115 4.98 13.11 -11.69
C ALA A 115 4.89 12.01 -12.76
N LYS A 116 6.02 11.65 -13.39
CA LYS A 116 6.08 10.60 -14.41
C LYS A 116 5.71 9.22 -13.86
N PHE A 117 6.18 8.89 -12.65
CA PHE A 117 5.84 7.62 -12.00
C PHE A 117 4.34 7.58 -11.70
N TRP A 118 3.80 8.64 -11.11
CA TRP A 118 2.37 8.70 -10.81
C TRP A 118 1.51 8.66 -12.07
N LEU A 119 1.90 9.33 -13.16
CA LEU A 119 1.21 9.23 -14.44
C LEU A 119 1.15 7.77 -14.94
N GLN A 120 2.24 7.00 -14.79
CA GLN A 120 2.25 5.58 -15.13
C GLN A 120 1.26 4.80 -14.27
N VAL A 121 1.25 5.02 -12.95
CA VAL A 121 0.31 4.38 -12.02
C VAL A 121 -1.13 4.68 -12.40
N VAL A 122 -1.48 5.96 -12.60
CA VAL A 122 -2.85 6.39 -12.91
C VAL A 122 -3.30 5.84 -14.28
N THR A 123 -2.39 5.80 -15.26
CA THR A 123 -2.64 5.19 -16.57
C THR A 123 -2.85 3.67 -16.47
N GLU A 124 -2.08 2.98 -15.62
CA GLU A 124 -2.26 1.55 -15.36
C GLU A 124 -3.64 1.26 -14.78
N LEU A 125 -4.09 2.05 -13.79
CA LEU A 125 -5.44 1.93 -13.23
C LEU A 125 -6.52 2.06 -14.32
N LYS A 126 -6.36 3.04 -15.22
CA LYS A 126 -7.27 3.22 -16.35
C LYS A 126 -7.27 2.02 -17.30
N ASN A 127 -6.09 1.51 -17.65
CA ASN A 127 -5.95 0.34 -18.52
C ASN A 127 -6.55 -0.93 -17.91
N ARG A 128 -6.59 -1.02 -16.58
CA ARG A 128 -7.22 -2.11 -15.83
C ARG A 128 -8.73 -1.98 -15.70
N GLY A 129 -9.33 -0.90 -16.20
CA GLY A 129 -10.78 -0.75 -16.32
C GLY A 129 -11.38 0.44 -15.58
N VAL A 130 -10.59 1.18 -14.79
CA VAL A 130 -11.08 2.40 -14.14
C VAL A 130 -11.39 3.45 -15.19
N GLN A 131 -12.60 3.99 -15.16
CA GLN A 131 -13.07 5.01 -16.10
C GLN A 131 -13.20 6.38 -15.45
N ASP A 132 -13.58 6.41 -14.17
CA ASP A 132 -13.78 7.66 -13.46
C ASP A 132 -13.43 7.53 -11.98
N ILE A 133 -12.93 8.62 -11.41
CA ILE A 133 -12.61 8.79 -10.00
C ILE A 133 -13.21 10.13 -9.57
N PHE A 134 -14.08 10.15 -8.57
CA PHE A 134 -14.67 11.44 -8.14
C PHE A 134 -13.66 12.25 -7.32
N ILE A 135 -13.01 11.63 -6.35
CA ILE A 135 -12.04 12.29 -5.47
C ILE A 135 -10.73 11.49 -5.43
N ALA A 136 -9.62 12.13 -5.78
CA ALA A 136 -8.29 11.62 -5.51
C ALA A 136 -7.69 12.33 -4.30
N CYS A 137 -7.50 11.58 -3.21
CA CYS A 137 -6.88 12.06 -1.98
C CYS A 137 -5.37 11.76 -2.01
N VAL A 138 -4.55 12.79 -2.16
CA VAL A 138 -3.11 12.63 -2.40
C VAL A 138 -2.25 13.47 -1.46
N ALA A 139 -0.97 13.12 -1.37
CA ALA A 139 0.04 14.02 -0.83
C ALA A 139 0.27 15.19 -1.81
N GLY A 140 0.59 16.38 -1.29
CA GLY A 140 0.82 17.61 -2.09
C GLY A 140 2.13 17.60 -2.88
N LEU A 141 2.44 16.50 -3.55
CA LEU A 141 3.65 16.31 -4.34
C LEU A 141 3.55 17.09 -5.65
N LYS A 142 4.62 17.78 -6.01
CA LYS A 142 4.69 18.57 -7.24
C LYS A 142 4.48 17.68 -8.47
N GLY A 143 3.56 18.08 -9.35
CA GLY A 143 3.29 17.38 -10.61
C GLY A 143 2.37 16.16 -10.47
N PHE A 144 1.95 15.81 -9.25
CA PHE A 144 1.03 14.70 -9.03
C PHE A 144 -0.41 15.05 -9.40
N PRO A 145 -0.95 16.23 -9.01
CA PRO A 145 -2.28 16.64 -9.45
C PRO A 145 -2.43 16.62 -10.98
N GLU A 146 -1.44 17.17 -11.69
CA GLU A 146 -1.41 17.26 -13.15
C GLU A 146 -1.37 15.86 -13.81
N ALA A 147 -0.70 14.89 -13.18
CA ALA A 147 -0.68 13.51 -13.65
C ALA A 147 -2.05 12.83 -13.52
N ILE A 148 -2.83 13.17 -12.49
CA ILE A 148 -4.20 12.66 -12.31
C ILE A 148 -5.13 13.31 -13.33
N GLU A 149 -5.09 14.63 -13.46
CA GLU A 149 -5.93 15.39 -14.40
C GLU A 149 -5.71 14.96 -15.85
N ALA A 150 -4.48 14.62 -16.23
CA ALA A 150 -4.14 14.12 -17.56
C ALA A 150 -4.87 12.81 -17.91
N VAL A 151 -5.19 11.97 -16.93
CA VAL A 151 -5.79 10.64 -17.13
C VAL A 151 -7.29 10.64 -16.82
N PHE A 152 -7.68 11.35 -15.75
CA PHE A 152 -9.03 11.47 -15.20
C PHE A 152 -9.39 12.95 -14.96
N PRO A 153 -9.68 13.72 -16.02
CA PRO A 153 -9.80 15.19 -15.97
C PRO A 153 -10.99 15.72 -15.16
N LYS A 154 -11.91 14.84 -14.74
CA LYS A 154 -13.08 15.20 -13.91
C LYS A 154 -12.85 14.94 -12.42
N THR A 155 -11.71 14.36 -12.06
CA THR A 155 -11.39 14.03 -10.66
C THR A 155 -11.16 15.30 -9.87
N ALA A 156 -11.86 15.44 -8.74
CA ALA A 156 -11.53 16.45 -7.75
C ALA A 156 -10.28 16.00 -6.96
N ILE A 157 -9.28 16.85 -6.90
CA ILE A 157 -8.03 16.54 -6.22
C ILE A 157 -8.07 17.17 -4.83
N GLN A 158 -7.93 16.33 -3.81
CA GLN A 158 -7.96 16.73 -2.41
C GLN A 158 -6.61 16.42 -1.77
N LEU A 159 -6.04 17.40 -1.07
CA LEU A 159 -4.90 17.15 -0.20
C LEU A 159 -5.33 16.29 0.99
N CYS A 160 -4.59 15.22 1.23
CA CYS A 160 -4.88 14.31 2.31
C CYS A 160 -4.65 14.99 3.67
N ILE A 161 -5.74 15.21 4.42
CA ILE A 161 -5.72 15.85 5.75
C ILE A 161 -4.76 15.12 6.70
N VAL A 162 -4.69 13.77 6.63
CA VAL A 162 -3.75 13.00 7.45
C VAL A 162 -2.30 13.39 7.17
N HIS A 163 -1.94 13.63 5.91
CA HIS A 163 -0.61 14.12 5.55
C HIS A 163 -0.39 15.54 6.04
N MET A 164 -1.37 16.42 5.88
CA MET A 164 -1.28 17.80 6.35
C MET A 164 -1.07 17.86 7.87
N VAL A 165 -1.87 17.14 8.64
CA VAL A 165 -1.74 17.07 10.11
C VAL A 165 -0.37 16.50 10.50
N ARG A 166 0.06 15.38 9.91
CA ARG A 166 1.38 14.79 10.20
C ARG A 166 2.52 15.76 9.87
N TYR A 167 2.42 16.48 8.75
CA TYR A 167 3.41 17.46 8.35
C TYR A 167 3.47 18.63 9.34
N SER A 168 2.33 19.21 9.72
CA SER A 168 2.25 20.30 10.70
C SER A 168 2.85 19.91 12.06
N LEU A 169 2.64 18.67 12.51
CA LEU A 169 3.17 18.18 13.78
C LEU A 169 4.71 17.99 13.80
N ASN A 170 5.38 18.09 12.66
CA ASN A 170 6.85 18.08 12.60
C ASN A 170 7.48 19.39 13.08
N PHE A 171 6.71 20.49 13.11
CA PHE A 171 7.20 21.81 13.53
C PHE A 171 7.05 22.09 15.03
N VAL A 172 6.48 21.15 15.79
CA VAL A 172 6.23 21.30 17.22
C VAL A 172 6.88 20.18 18.02
N SER A 173 7.22 20.48 19.29
CA SER A 173 7.83 19.51 20.18
C SER A 173 6.86 18.36 20.50
N TRP A 174 7.40 17.18 20.83
CA TRP A 174 6.60 15.99 21.17
C TRP A 174 5.54 16.27 22.25
N LYS A 175 5.90 17.08 23.26
CA LYS A 175 4.99 17.43 24.38
C LYS A 175 3.76 18.22 23.91
N MET A 176 3.90 19.04 22.88
CA MET A 176 2.82 19.90 22.34
C MET A 176 1.95 19.18 21.30
N ARG A 177 2.39 18.04 20.75
CA ARG A 177 1.70 17.39 19.63
C ARG A 177 0.24 17.06 19.89
N LYS A 178 -0.10 16.66 21.13
CA LYS A 178 -1.47 16.31 21.48
C LYS A 178 -2.40 17.52 21.43
N GLU A 179 -1.96 18.64 21.98
CA GLU A 179 -2.69 19.91 22.00
C GLU A 179 -2.86 20.43 20.58
N VAL A 180 -1.76 20.57 19.84
CA VAL A 180 -1.78 21.05 18.45
C VAL A 180 -2.61 20.14 17.54
N ALA A 181 -2.60 18.82 17.73
CA ALA A 181 -3.44 17.91 16.95
C ALA A 181 -4.95 18.08 17.24
N ALA A 182 -5.31 18.46 18.48
CA ALA A 182 -6.69 18.77 18.84
C ALA A 182 -7.14 20.09 18.19
N ASP A 183 -6.29 21.11 18.21
CA ASP A 183 -6.56 22.40 17.56
C ASP A 183 -6.69 22.24 16.05
N LEU A 184 -5.77 21.51 15.41
CA LEU A 184 -5.85 21.17 13.98
C LEU A 184 -7.14 20.40 13.64
N ARG A 185 -7.67 19.60 14.59
CA ARG A 185 -8.94 18.89 14.39
C ARG A 185 -10.13 19.83 14.37
N ALA A 186 -10.11 20.92 15.13
CA ALA A 186 -11.18 21.91 15.10
C ALA A 186 -11.36 22.49 13.69
N ILE A 187 -10.25 22.70 12.96
CA ILE A 187 -10.25 23.23 11.59
C ILE A 187 -11.03 22.30 10.64
N TYR A 188 -10.63 21.03 10.50
CA TYR A 188 -11.28 20.13 9.53
C TYR A 188 -12.58 19.48 10.04
N ALA A 189 -12.97 19.77 11.28
CA ALA A 189 -14.26 19.37 11.84
C ALA A 189 -15.29 20.51 11.88
N ALA A 190 -14.90 21.73 11.48
CA ALA A 190 -15.80 22.87 11.34
C ALA A 190 -16.94 22.56 10.36
N ALA A 191 -18.11 23.18 10.56
CA ALA A 191 -19.27 22.93 9.72
C ALA A 191 -19.18 23.64 8.37
N THR A 192 -18.39 24.72 8.30
CA THR A 192 -18.19 25.55 7.11
C THR A 192 -16.72 25.91 6.93
N ALA A 193 -16.35 26.36 5.73
CA ALA A 193 -14.99 26.82 5.46
C ALA A 193 -14.70 28.13 6.21
N GLU A 194 -15.68 29.02 6.30
CA GLU A 194 -15.57 30.29 6.99
C GLU A 194 -15.30 30.10 8.49
N GLU A 195 -15.95 29.12 9.13
CA GLU A 195 -15.66 28.75 10.53
C GLU A 195 -14.24 28.17 10.71
N ALA A 196 -13.72 27.49 9.69
CA ALA A 196 -12.38 26.88 9.75
C ALA A 196 -11.23 27.90 9.59
N GLU A 197 -11.51 29.08 9.04
CA GLU A 197 -10.52 30.15 8.80
C GLU A 197 -10.32 31.09 10.02
N LEU A 198 -11.21 31.02 11.02
CA LEU A 198 -11.18 31.82 12.27
C LEU A 198 -10.22 31.25 13.32
#